data_AF-A0A255Z8L2-F1
#
_entry.id   AF-A0A255Z8L2-F1
#
_cell.length_a   1.000
_cell.length_b   1.000
_cell.length_c   1.000
_cell.angle_alpha   90.00
_cell.angle_beta   90.00
_cell.angle_gamma   90.00
#
_symmetry.space_group_name_H-M   'P 1'
#
loop_
_entity.id
_entity.type
_entity.pdbx_description
1 polymer ?
#
loop_
_entity_poly.entity_id
_entity_poly.type
_entity_poly.pdbx_seq_one_letter_code
_entity_poly.pdbx_strand_id
1 'polypeptide(L)'
;MPADQTTGIGDDKDGHGLPRGLRHDLVNALNALLGFASFLESDLPEGPQRDFARRIQDAGRQAMALAERIPSSPRAAAVRVLMVSAASDADSLILELDTYGCEVTLVPTPGRAVQVLRKAPGAWDVLLADQPGPADHAGLIEAAAGLSIIARRVDDRAATLALALRAAR
;
A
#
# COMPACT_ATOMS: atom_id res chain seq x y z
N MET A 1 -34.65 3.35 36.83
CA MET A 1 -34.36 2.07 36.15
C MET A 1 -35.50 1.82 35.19
N PRO A 2 -35.30 1.72 33.86
CA PRO A 2 -34.08 1.37 33.09
C PRO A 2 -33.20 2.62 32.78
N ALA A 3 -31.87 2.59 32.59
CA ALA A 3 -31.01 1.85 31.64
C ALA A 3 -31.24 2.36 30.19
N ASP A 4 -30.28 2.73 29.35
CA ASP A 4 -28.83 2.59 29.39
C ASP A 4 -28.20 3.35 28.20
N GLN A 5 -26.92 3.69 28.33
CA GLN A 5 -25.91 3.82 27.27
C GLN A 5 -26.04 4.87 26.14
N THR A 6 -25.34 5.99 26.37
CA THR A 6 -24.24 6.54 25.54
C THR A 6 -23.81 5.70 24.33
N THR A 7 -23.92 6.27 23.12
CA THR A 7 -22.84 6.17 22.12
C THR A 7 -22.81 7.43 21.27
N GLY A 8 -21.80 8.27 21.52
CA GLY A 8 -21.41 9.31 20.58
C GLY A 8 -20.83 8.65 19.33
N ILE A 9 -21.39 8.96 18.17
CA ILE A 9 -20.73 8.73 16.90
C ILE A 9 -19.85 9.96 16.67
N GLY A 10 -18.66 9.91 17.25
CA GLY A 10 -17.51 10.58 16.67
C GLY A 10 -16.97 9.66 15.59
N ASP A 11 -17.07 10.07 14.33
CA ASP A 11 -16.27 9.49 13.26
C ASP A 11 -15.49 10.62 12.60
N ASP A 12 -14.47 11.03 13.34
CA ASP A 12 -13.38 11.87 12.89
C ASP A 12 -12.30 10.92 12.35
N LYS A 13 -12.24 10.73 11.02
CA LYS A 13 -11.12 10.01 10.37
C LYS A 13 -10.71 10.68 9.07
N ASP A 14 -10.05 11.81 9.28
CA ASP A 14 -9.10 12.49 8.43
C ASP A 14 -8.33 11.58 7.45
N GLY A 15 -8.70 11.67 6.18
CA GLY A 15 -7.92 11.13 5.05
C GLY A 15 -6.81 12.07 4.57
N HIS A 16 -6.21 12.87 5.45
CA HIS A 16 -5.35 14.01 5.07
C HIS A 16 -3.83 13.73 5.02
N GLY A 17 -3.40 12.48 5.12
CA GLY A 17 -1.97 12.11 5.07
C GLY A 17 -1.45 11.80 3.66
N LEU A 18 -0.17 12.07 3.40
CA LEU A 18 0.50 11.65 2.16
C LEU A 18 0.62 10.11 2.12
N PRO A 19 0.31 9.45 0.97
CA PRO A 19 0.60 8.04 0.76
C PRO A 19 2.08 7.73 1.04
N ARG A 20 2.37 6.55 1.62
CA ARG A 20 3.73 6.17 2.02
C ARG A 20 4.74 6.23 0.87
N GLY A 21 4.34 5.79 -0.33
CA GLY A 21 5.15 5.89 -1.55
C GLY A 21 5.46 7.35 -1.92
N LEU A 22 4.43 8.20 -1.95
CA LEU A 22 4.59 9.63 -2.23
C LEU A 22 5.47 10.35 -1.20
N ARG A 23 5.36 9.98 0.08
CA ARG A 23 6.26 10.50 1.14
C ARG A 23 7.69 10.09 0.88
N HIS A 24 7.94 8.81 0.58
CA HIS A 24 9.28 8.31 0.33
C HIS A 24 9.91 9.07 -0.84
N ASP A 25 9.18 9.24 -1.93
CA ASP A 25 9.66 9.93 -3.13
C ASP A 25 9.91 11.43 -2.85
N LEU A 26 9.02 12.08 -2.09
CA LEU A 26 9.21 13.45 -1.62
C LEU A 26 10.47 13.61 -0.77
N VAL A 27 10.66 12.73 0.22
CA VAL A 27 11.85 12.74 1.09
C VAL A 27 13.12 12.51 0.27
N ASN A 28 13.09 11.58 -0.68
CA ASN A 28 14.22 11.31 -1.55
C ASN A 28 14.58 12.54 -2.41
N ALA A 29 13.59 13.21 -3.00
CA ALA A 29 13.80 14.43 -3.77
C ALA A 29 14.34 15.58 -2.91
N LEU A 30 13.82 15.76 -1.68
CA LEU A 30 14.29 16.76 -0.74
C LEU A 30 15.74 16.51 -0.31
N ASN A 31 16.11 15.26 -0.04
CA ASN A 31 17.48 14.88 0.28
C ASN A 31 18.44 15.20 -0.87
N ALA A 32 18.06 14.91 -2.12
CA ALA A 32 18.86 15.26 -3.29
C ALA A 32 19.04 16.78 -3.43
N LEU A 33 17.96 17.55 -3.28
CA LEU A 33 17.99 19.02 -3.35
C LEU A 33 18.90 19.62 -2.28
N LEU A 34 18.81 19.12 -1.04
CA LEU A 34 19.70 19.54 0.06
C LEU A 34 21.16 19.20 -0.23
N GLY A 35 21.44 18.02 -0.79
CA GLY A 35 22.77 17.62 -1.20
C GLY A 35 23.36 18.57 -2.24
N PHE A 36 22.62 18.86 -3.32
CA PHE A 36 23.06 19.81 -4.34
C PHE A 36 23.27 21.22 -3.78
N ALA A 37 22.37 21.70 -2.93
CA ALA A 37 22.50 23.02 -2.30
C ALA A 37 23.69 23.10 -1.33
N SER A 38 24.06 21.99 -0.68
CA SER A 38 25.28 21.89 0.15
C SER A 38 26.56 21.96 -0.68
N PHE A 39 26.60 21.29 -1.83
CA PHE A 39 27.72 21.40 -2.76
C PHE A 39 27.85 22.82 -3.30
N LEU A 40 26.74 23.44 -3.73
CA LEU A 40 26.75 24.83 -4.21
C LEU A 40 27.24 25.82 -3.16
N GLU A 41 26.81 25.72 -1.91
CA GLU A 41 27.29 26.63 -0.86
C GLU A 41 28.79 26.50 -0.58
N SER A 42 29.33 25.28 -0.73
CA SER A 42 30.75 24.99 -0.50
C SER A 42 31.64 25.44 -1.65
N ASP A 43 31.16 25.29 -2.89
CA ASP A 43 31.92 25.58 -4.10
C ASP A 43 31.84 27.05 -4.54
N LEU A 44 30.76 27.75 -4.17
CA LEU A 44 30.57 29.15 -4.57
C LEU A 44 31.38 30.11 -3.67
N PRO A 45 32.04 31.12 -4.27
CA PRO A 45 32.67 32.18 -3.50
C PRO A 45 31.61 33.02 -2.77
N GLU A 46 32.04 33.81 -1.79
CA GLU A 46 31.13 34.71 -1.09
C GLU A 46 30.46 35.70 -2.05
N GLY A 47 29.15 35.85 -1.91
CA GLY A 47 28.34 36.69 -2.77
C GLY A 47 26.90 36.18 -2.91
N PRO A 48 26.08 36.88 -3.74
CA PRO A 48 24.65 36.64 -3.85
C PRO A 48 24.29 35.20 -4.22
N GLN A 49 25.11 34.52 -5.03
CA GLN A 49 24.88 33.14 -5.46
C GLN A 49 25.00 32.16 -4.29
N ARG A 50 25.98 32.36 -3.39
CA ARG A 50 26.13 31.57 -2.17
C ARG A 50 24.99 31.82 -1.20
N ASP A 51 24.50 33.06 -1.13
CA ASP A 51 23.31 33.40 -0.35
C ASP A 51 22.05 32.71 -0.88
N PHE A 52 21.89 32.60 -2.20
CA PHE A 52 20.81 31.80 -2.79
C PHE A 52 20.94 30.32 -2.46
N ALA A 53 22.15 29.74 -2.51
CA ALA A 53 22.37 28.35 -2.11
C ALA A 53 21.97 28.10 -0.65
N ARG A 54 22.31 29.02 0.27
CA ARG A 54 21.86 28.98 1.68
C ARG A 54 20.34 29.02 1.81
N ARG A 55 19.68 29.95 1.09
CA ARG A 55 18.22 30.06 1.11
C ARG A 55 17.52 28.80 0.60
N ILE A 56 18.09 28.15 -0.42
CA ILE A 56 17.59 26.87 -0.93
C ILE A 56 17.72 25.78 0.14
N GLN A 57 18.85 25.71 0.84
CA GLN A 57 19.01 24.77 1.96
C GLN A 57 17.99 25.03 3.07
N ASP A 58 17.81 26.28 3.48
CA ASP A 58 16.88 26.62 4.56
C ASP A 58 15.43 26.28 4.18
N ALA A 59 15.02 26.60 2.94
CA ALA A 59 13.72 26.20 2.42
C ALA A 59 13.57 24.67 2.34
N GLY A 60 14.62 23.96 1.91
CA GLY A 60 14.64 22.50 1.85
C GLY A 60 14.52 21.86 3.24
N ARG A 61 15.21 22.39 4.26
CA ARG A 61 15.10 21.94 5.66
C ARG A 61 13.70 22.18 6.21
N GLN A 62 13.10 23.34 5.92
CA GLN A 62 11.73 23.64 6.32
C GLN A 62 10.72 22.68 5.65
N ALA A 63 10.89 22.42 4.35
CA ALA A 63 10.06 21.47 3.62
C ALA A 63 10.20 20.04 4.17
N MET A 64 11.42 19.63 4.54
CA MET A 64 11.69 18.33 5.16
C MET A 64 11.02 18.21 6.53
N ALA A 65 11.14 19.24 7.38
CA ALA A 65 10.46 19.28 8.67
C ALA A 65 8.93 19.23 8.52
N LEU A 66 8.37 19.84 7.48
CA LEU A 66 6.94 19.72 7.17
C LEU A 66 6.59 18.30 6.70
N ALA A 67 7.39 17.70 5.80
CA ALA A 67 7.18 16.34 5.31
C ALA A 67 7.20 15.28 6.43
N GLU A 68 8.06 15.46 7.43
CA GLU A 68 8.14 14.61 8.62
C GLU A 68 6.93 14.78 9.55
N ARG A 69 6.40 16.02 9.66
CA ARG A 69 5.23 16.34 10.47
C ARG A 69 3.91 15.90 9.85
N ILE A 70 3.85 15.70 8.53
CA ILE A 70 2.68 15.13 7.89
C ILE A 70 2.57 13.68 8.42
N PRO A 71 1.43 13.27 9.00
CA PRO A 71 1.23 11.88 9.40
C PRO A 71 1.33 10.99 8.16
N SER A 72 2.10 9.90 8.22
CA SER A 72 1.96 8.87 7.18
C SER A 72 0.54 8.40 7.34
N SER A 73 -0.31 8.62 6.32
CA SER A 73 -1.58 7.92 6.35
C SER A 73 -1.20 6.43 6.46
N PRO A 74 -1.58 5.72 7.53
CA PRO A 74 -1.57 4.28 7.44
C PRO A 74 -2.51 4.02 6.27
N ARG A 75 -1.99 3.51 5.14
CA ARG A 75 -2.79 2.96 4.05
C ARG A 75 -3.88 2.18 4.78
N ALA A 76 -5.13 2.66 4.78
CA ALA A 76 -6.17 2.13 5.66
C ALA A 76 -6.08 0.62 5.58
N ALA A 77 -5.61 -0.02 6.66
CA ALA A 77 -4.74 -1.21 6.62
C ALA A 77 -4.87 -2.02 5.32
N ALA A 78 -3.89 -1.84 4.43
CA ALA A 78 -3.90 -2.41 3.08
C ALA A 78 -4.36 -3.87 3.13
N VAL A 79 -5.35 -4.22 2.32
CA VAL A 79 -5.80 -5.62 2.26
C VAL A 79 -4.69 -6.43 1.60
N ARG A 80 -4.08 -7.34 2.35
CA ARG A 80 -3.02 -8.21 1.85
C ARG A 80 -3.67 -9.40 1.16
N VAL A 81 -3.52 -9.46 -0.16
CA VAL A 81 -4.19 -10.44 -1.03
C VAL A 81 -3.17 -11.44 -1.56
N LEU A 82 -3.41 -12.72 -1.35
CA LEU A 82 -2.71 -13.77 -2.10
C LEU A 82 -3.50 -14.08 -3.36
N MET A 83 -3.00 -13.70 -4.53
CA MET A 83 -3.64 -13.98 -5.80
C MET A 83 -3.05 -15.24 -6.43
N VAL A 84 -3.91 -16.22 -6.74
CA VAL A 84 -3.52 -17.46 -7.44
C VAL A 84 -4.09 -17.42 -8.85
N SER A 85 -3.24 -17.06 -9.82
CA SER A 85 -3.64 -16.92 -11.21
C SER A 85 -2.47 -17.18 -12.15
N ALA A 86 -2.75 -17.85 -13.27
CA ALA A 86 -1.83 -17.99 -14.40
C ALA A 86 -2.29 -17.19 -15.63
N ALA A 87 -3.32 -16.36 -15.47
CA ALA A 87 -3.87 -15.58 -16.56
C ALA A 87 -2.96 -14.40 -16.91
N SER A 88 -2.92 -14.05 -18.19
CA SER A 88 -2.03 -13.00 -18.71
C SER A 88 -2.40 -11.59 -18.25
N ASP A 89 -3.62 -11.39 -17.74
CA ASP A 89 -4.12 -10.10 -17.23
C ASP A 89 -3.76 -9.86 -15.75
N ALA A 90 -3.18 -10.85 -15.06
CA ALA A 90 -2.91 -10.79 -13.63
C ALA A 90 -1.98 -9.62 -13.25
N ASP A 91 -0.94 -9.36 -14.04
CA ASP A 91 0.00 -8.26 -13.77
C ASP A 91 -0.68 -6.89 -13.86
N SER A 92 -1.56 -6.70 -14.86
CA SER A 92 -2.35 -5.46 -14.99
C SER A 92 -3.33 -5.31 -13.83
N LEU A 93 -3.99 -6.39 -13.42
CA LEU A 93 -4.93 -6.37 -12.31
C LEU A 93 -4.26 -6.02 -10.96
N ILE A 94 -3.02 -6.47 -10.74
CA ILE A 94 -2.24 -6.10 -9.54
C ILE A 94 -2.04 -4.60 -9.46
N LEU A 95 -1.65 -3.97 -10.57
CA LEU A 95 -1.46 -2.52 -10.65
C LEU A 95 -2.77 -1.78 -10.36
N GLU A 96 -3.88 -2.25 -10.94
CA GLU A 96 -5.19 -1.66 -10.68
C GLU A 96 -5.62 -1.82 -9.22
N LEU A 97 -5.45 -3.00 -8.62
CA LEU A 97 -5.79 -3.26 -7.22
C LEU A 97 -4.91 -2.48 -6.23
N ASP A 98 -3.66 -2.19 -6.58
CA ASP A 98 -2.79 -1.33 -5.79
C ASP A 98 -3.35 0.11 -5.68
N THR A 99 -3.96 0.63 -6.75
CA THR A 99 -4.64 1.94 -6.70
C THR A 99 -5.82 1.95 -5.73
N TYR A 100 -6.45 0.79 -5.50
CA TYR A 100 -7.49 0.59 -4.49
C TYR A 100 -6.92 0.18 -3.12
N GLY A 101 -5.62 0.34 -2.88
CA GLY A 101 -5.03 0.08 -1.57
C GLY A 101 -4.89 -1.41 -1.22
N CYS A 102 -5.03 -2.33 -2.18
CA CYS A 102 -4.78 -3.76 -1.96
C CYS A 102 -3.30 -4.08 -2.25
N GLU A 103 -2.66 -4.87 -1.41
CA GLU A 103 -1.30 -5.35 -1.63
C GLU A 103 -1.37 -6.80 -2.12
N VAL A 104 -1.13 -7.01 -3.42
CA VAL A 104 -1.35 -8.31 -4.06
C VAL A 104 -0.03 -9.05 -4.26
N THR A 105 0.04 -10.30 -3.80
CA THR A 105 1.13 -11.23 -4.12
C THR A 105 0.63 -12.26 -5.12
N LEU A 106 1.17 -12.25 -6.34
CA LEU A 106 0.80 -13.20 -7.38
C LEU A 106 1.55 -14.53 -7.26
N VAL A 107 0.81 -15.62 -7.39
CA VAL A 107 1.33 -16.98 -7.42
C VAL A 107 0.71 -17.73 -8.60
N PRO A 108 1.52 -18.38 -9.47
CA PRO A 108 1.00 -18.95 -10.71
C PRO A 108 0.25 -20.28 -10.52
N THR A 109 0.44 -20.97 -9.38
CA THR A 109 -0.13 -22.31 -9.16
C THR A 109 -0.65 -22.52 -7.74
N PRO A 110 -1.69 -23.35 -7.55
CA PRO A 110 -2.21 -23.72 -6.22
C PRO A 110 -1.13 -24.32 -5.32
N GLY A 111 -0.28 -25.21 -5.84
CA GLY A 111 0.76 -25.86 -5.06
C GLY A 111 1.77 -24.87 -4.47
N ARG A 112 2.10 -23.81 -5.20
CA ARG A 112 2.96 -22.75 -4.70
C ARG A 112 2.24 -21.88 -3.66
N ALA A 113 0.95 -21.61 -3.85
CA ALA A 113 0.15 -20.87 -2.88
C ALA A 113 0.04 -21.61 -1.54
N VAL A 114 -0.15 -22.94 -1.57
CA VAL A 114 -0.13 -23.80 -0.38
C VAL A 114 1.22 -23.72 0.36
N GLN A 115 2.34 -23.77 -0.35
CA GLN A 115 3.67 -23.65 0.28
C GLN A 115 3.84 -22.31 0.99
N VAL A 116 3.36 -21.23 0.36
CA VAL A 116 3.46 -19.86 0.85
C VAL A 116 2.57 -19.65 2.08
N LEU A 117 1.33 -20.14 2.05
CA LEU A 117 0.41 -20.13 3.19
C LEU A 117 0.94 -20.93 4.39
N ARG A 118 1.47 -22.13 4.16
CA ARG A 118 2.05 -22.97 5.23
C ARG A 118 3.29 -22.34 5.86
N LYS A 119 4.08 -21.60 5.08
CA LYS A 119 5.31 -20.95 5.57
C LYS A 119 5.00 -19.73 6.45
N ALA A 120 3.92 -19.01 6.16
CA ALA A 120 3.54 -17.79 6.87
C ALA A 120 2.01 -17.68 7.03
N PRO A 121 1.40 -18.50 7.90
CA PRO A 121 -0.02 -18.41 8.18
C PRO A 121 -0.34 -17.03 8.81
N GLY A 122 -1.22 -16.25 8.20
CA GLY A 122 -1.58 -14.89 8.64
C GLY A 122 -0.82 -13.73 7.96
N ALA A 123 0.05 -14.03 6.99
CA ALA A 123 0.68 -12.99 6.17
C ALA A 123 -0.29 -12.34 5.17
N TRP A 124 -1.41 -12.98 4.86
CA TRP A 124 -2.47 -12.47 3.99
C TRP A 124 -3.79 -12.38 4.76
N ASP A 125 -4.62 -11.42 4.36
CA ASP A 125 -5.96 -11.22 4.91
C ASP A 125 -7.00 -12.00 4.09
N VAL A 126 -6.77 -12.14 2.78
CA VAL A 126 -7.72 -12.77 1.85
C VAL A 126 -6.99 -13.47 0.70
N LEU A 127 -7.64 -14.48 0.11
CA LEU A 127 -7.14 -15.20 -1.05
C LEU A 127 -8.03 -14.93 -2.26
N LEU A 128 -7.43 -14.55 -3.39
CA LEU A 128 -8.10 -14.35 -4.67
C LEU A 128 -7.65 -15.44 -5.65
N ALA A 129 -8.56 -16.22 -6.22
CA ALA A 129 -8.19 -17.33 -7.10
C ALA A 129 -9.11 -17.44 -8.31
N ASP A 130 -8.54 -17.71 -9.49
CA ASP A 130 -9.30 -17.89 -10.73
C ASP A 130 -10.32 -19.03 -10.67
N GLN A 131 -11.41 -18.87 -11.42
CA GLN A 131 -12.35 -19.94 -11.73
C GLN A 131 -12.64 -20.12 -13.24
N PRO A 132 -12.88 -21.38 -13.67
CA PRO A 132 -12.67 -22.61 -12.90
C PRO A 132 -11.17 -22.88 -12.71
N GLY A 133 -10.77 -23.47 -11.58
CA GLY A 133 -9.36 -23.83 -11.36
C GLY A 133 -8.88 -23.69 -9.92
N PRO A 134 -7.92 -22.80 -9.62
CA PRO A 134 -7.22 -22.78 -8.33
C PRO A 134 -8.15 -22.62 -7.13
N ALA A 135 -9.29 -21.93 -7.26
CA ALA A 135 -10.25 -21.74 -6.18
C ALA A 135 -10.83 -23.06 -5.62
N ASP A 136 -10.98 -24.09 -6.46
CA ASP A 136 -11.60 -25.38 -6.09
C ASP A 136 -10.56 -26.44 -5.69
N HIS A 137 -9.28 -26.08 -5.63
CA HIS A 137 -8.21 -27.02 -5.32
C HIS A 137 -8.22 -27.39 -3.83
N ALA A 138 -8.53 -28.65 -3.50
CA ALA A 138 -8.66 -29.13 -2.12
C ALA A 138 -7.47 -28.76 -1.22
N GLY A 139 -6.24 -28.88 -1.72
CA GLY A 139 -5.04 -28.51 -0.96
C GLY A 139 -4.94 -27.01 -0.66
N LEU A 140 -5.50 -26.15 -1.53
CA LEU A 140 -5.55 -24.71 -1.32
C LEU A 140 -6.61 -24.33 -0.28
N ILE A 141 -7.80 -24.95 -0.36
CA ILE A 141 -8.89 -24.77 0.61
C ILE A 141 -8.41 -25.14 2.02
N GLU A 142 -7.72 -26.27 2.15
CA GLU A 142 -7.16 -26.70 3.43
C GLU A 142 -6.09 -25.73 3.94
N ALA A 143 -5.17 -25.28 3.07
CA ALA A 143 -4.09 -24.36 3.46
C ALA A 143 -4.60 -22.94 3.77
N ALA A 144 -5.72 -22.55 3.18
CA ALA A 144 -6.39 -21.27 3.41
C ALA A 144 -7.45 -21.36 4.51
N ALA A 145 -7.48 -22.43 5.31
CA ALA A 145 -8.42 -22.56 6.42
C ALA A 145 -8.34 -21.35 7.36
N GLY A 146 -9.43 -20.57 7.44
CA GLY A 146 -9.51 -19.32 8.20
C GLY A 146 -9.34 -18.04 7.38
N LEU A 147 -9.02 -18.14 6.09
CA LEU A 147 -9.03 -17.03 5.13
C LEU A 147 -10.26 -17.10 4.24
N SER A 148 -10.82 -15.94 3.90
CA SER A 148 -11.86 -15.86 2.87
C SER A 148 -11.23 -16.07 1.49
N ILE A 149 -11.80 -16.99 0.72
CA ILE A 149 -11.42 -17.24 -0.67
C ILE A 149 -12.44 -16.55 -1.57
N ILE A 150 -11.97 -15.62 -2.40
CA ILE A 150 -12.75 -14.93 -3.42
C ILE A 150 -12.41 -15.56 -4.78
N ALA A 151 -13.44 -16.04 -5.47
CA ALA A 151 -13.31 -16.53 -6.83
C ALA A 151 -13.23 -15.36 -7.82
N ARG A 152 -12.15 -15.28 -8.60
CA ARG A 152 -11.97 -14.34 -9.70
C ARG A 152 -12.50 -14.95 -11.00
N ARG A 153 -13.29 -14.17 -11.73
CA ARG A 153 -13.75 -14.47 -13.10
C ARG A 153 -13.05 -13.54 -14.09
N VAL A 154 -12.97 -13.98 -15.34
CA VAL A 154 -12.30 -13.23 -16.42
C VAL A 154 -12.88 -11.82 -16.62
N ASP A 155 -14.18 -11.64 -16.37
CA ASP A 155 -14.87 -10.35 -16.55
C ASP A 155 -14.93 -9.49 -15.27
N ASP A 156 -14.31 -9.92 -14.17
CA ASP A 156 -14.34 -9.18 -12.92
C ASP A 156 -13.51 -7.89 -13.00
N ARG A 157 -14.14 -6.76 -12.66
CA ARG A 157 -13.46 -5.47 -12.61
C ARG A 157 -12.69 -5.29 -11.31
N ALA A 158 -11.52 -4.65 -11.37
CA ALA A 158 -10.67 -4.37 -10.21
C ALA A 158 -11.42 -3.63 -9.09
N ALA A 159 -12.29 -2.68 -9.42
CA ALA A 159 -13.10 -1.96 -8.44
C ALA A 159 -14.05 -2.87 -7.63
N THR A 160 -14.71 -3.81 -8.33
CA THR A 160 -15.62 -4.77 -7.70
C THR A 160 -14.86 -5.74 -6.81
N LEU A 161 -13.71 -6.23 -7.30
CA LEU A 161 -12.82 -7.10 -6.53
C LEU A 161 -12.29 -6.38 -5.29
N ALA A 162 -11.84 -5.13 -5.42
CA ALA A 162 -11.34 -4.36 -4.28
C ALA A 162 -12.38 -4.17 -3.18
N LEU A 163 -13.65 -3.95 -3.53
CA LEU A 163 -14.75 -3.89 -2.56
C LEU A 163 -14.95 -5.23 -1.85
N ALA A 164 -14.94 -6.33 -2.61
CA ALA A 164 -15.10 -7.68 -2.06
C ALA A 164 -13.92 -8.06 -1.14
N LEU A 165 -12.69 -7.74 -1.54
CA LEU A 165 -11.47 -7.99 -0.78
C LEU A 165 -11.46 -7.24 0.56
N ARG A 166 -11.97 -5.99 0.58
CA ARG A 166 -12.09 -5.20 1.81
C ARG A 166 -13.18 -5.71 2.74
N ALA A 167 -14.29 -6.20 2.20
CA ALA A 167 -15.38 -6.77 2.99
C ALA A 167 -15.02 -8.12 3.61
N ALA A 168 -14.05 -8.82 3.04
CA ALA A 168 -13.58 -10.13 3.47
C ALA A 168 -12.43 -10.08 4.50
N ARG A 169 -11.97 -8.88 4.87
CA ARG A 169 -10.92 -8.65 5.87
C ARG A 169 -11.45 -8.68 7.30
#